data_AF-A0A2E9MH91-F1
#
_entry.id   AF-A0A2E9MH91-F1
#
_cell.length_a   1.000
_cell.length_b   1.000
_cell.length_c   1.000
_cell.angle_alpha   90.00
_cell.angle_beta   90.00
_cell.angle_gamma   90.00
#
_symmetry.space_group_name_H-M   'P 1'
#
loop_
_entity.id
_entity.type
_entity.pdbx_description
1 polymer ?
#
loop_
_entity_poly.entity_id
_entity_poly.type
_entity_poly.pdbx_seq_one_letter_code
_entity_poly.pdbx_strand_id
1 'polypeptide(L)'
;MDHAWVAFWGARIVTAFSDNRIGAAVSSGQFNDTAADSHLVRFLIERRDRVDQYWFNRLNSLDRFRVKGGALRFDDLAVAGGYRGDISEYDVRMLEPSGQSVTIERIVNASSFCTQSRRRRQRSCHR
;
A
#
# COMPACT_ATOMS: atom_id res chain seq x y z
N MET A 1 -2.87 10.76 -21.08
CA MET A 1 -2.29 10.10 -19.89
C MET A 1 -1.87 8.69 -20.28
N ASP A 2 -0.74 8.53 -20.96
CA ASP A 2 -0.19 7.25 -21.44
C ASP A 2 0.91 6.68 -20.51
N HIS A 3 1.28 7.40 -19.45
CA HIS A 3 2.30 6.98 -18.48
C HIS A 3 1.77 6.57 -17.09
N ALA A 4 0.46 6.55 -16.89
CA ALA A 4 -0.15 6.23 -15.59
C ALA A 4 0.26 4.84 -15.07
N TRP A 5 0.41 3.87 -15.97
CA TRP A 5 0.82 2.51 -15.62
C TRP A 5 2.30 2.45 -15.15
N VAL A 6 3.20 3.22 -15.78
CA VAL A 6 4.62 3.32 -15.37
C VAL A 6 4.73 3.92 -13.98
N ALA A 7 3.94 4.97 -13.72
CA ALA A 7 3.90 5.63 -12.43
C ALA A 7 3.39 4.69 -11.32
N PHE A 8 2.29 3.96 -11.55
CA PHE A 8 1.80 2.96 -10.61
C PHE A 8 2.85 1.87 -10.36
N TRP A 9 3.40 1.29 -11.43
CA TRP A 9 4.37 0.21 -11.34
C TRP A 9 5.62 0.63 -10.54
N GLY A 10 6.13 1.83 -10.81
CA GLY A 10 7.27 2.39 -10.08
C GLY A 10 6.95 2.64 -8.61
N ALA A 11 5.80 3.25 -8.30
CA ALA A 11 5.37 3.48 -6.93
C ALA A 11 5.23 2.16 -6.14
N ARG A 12 4.61 1.15 -6.75
CA ARG A 12 4.45 -0.19 -6.17
C ARG A 12 5.78 -0.86 -5.83
N ILE A 13 6.82 -0.69 -6.66
CA ILE A 13 8.15 -1.24 -6.38
C ILE A 13 8.82 -0.48 -5.24
N VAL A 14 8.84 0.85 -5.32
CA VAL A 14 9.50 1.71 -4.32
C VAL A 14 8.90 1.51 -2.93
N THR A 15 7.57 1.40 -2.84
CA THR A 15 6.84 1.16 -1.58
C THR A 15 7.05 -0.21 -0.96
N ALA A 16 7.53 -1.20 -1.71
CA ALA A 16 7.80 -2.53 -1.18
C ALA A 16 9.05 -2.61 -0.28
N PHE A 17 9.87 -1.56 -0.27
CA PHE A 17 11.04 -1.44 0.60
C PHE A 17 10.65 -0.91 1.98
N SER A 18 10.79 -1.74 3.02
CA SER A 18 10.66 -1.30 4.41
C SER A 18 11.89 -0.51 4.85
N ASP A 19 11.77 0.24 5.95
CA ASP A 19 12.88 1.04 6.51
C ASP A 19 14.12 0.17 6.80
N ASN A 20 13.90 -1.05 7.31
CA ASN A 20 14.98 -2.02 7.54
C ASN A 20 15.66 -2.43 6.22
N ARG A 21 14.89 -2.72 5.16
CA ARG A 21 15.45 -3.06 3.85
C ARG A 21 16.23 -1.90 3.24
N ILE A 22 15.74 -0.67 3.41
CA ILE A 22 16.47 0.54 2.99
C ILE A 22 17.78 0.66 3.77
N GLY A 23 17.75 0.51 5.09
CA GLY A 23 18.94 0.53 5.93
C GLY A 23 19.97 -0.52 5.55
N ALA A 24 19.53 -1.77 5.32
CA ALA A 24 20.39 -2.85 4.88
C ALA A 24 21.01 -2.58 3.49
N ALA A 25 20.23 -2.05 2.55
CA ALA A 25 20.72 -1.69 1.22
C ALA A 25 21.78 -0.57 1.29
N VAL A 26 21.54 0.47 2.09
CA VAL A 26 22.52 1.56 2.28
C VAL A 26 23.80 1.04 2.95
N SER A 27 23.67 0.23 4.00
CA SER A 27 24.82 -0.36 4.71
C SER A 27 25.70 -1.21 3.80
N SER A 28 25.13 -1.89 2.80
CA SER A 28 25.90 -2.66 1.81
C SER A 28 26.80 -1.78 0.92
N GLY A 29 26.54 -0.47 0.86
CA GLY A 29 27.37 0.51 0.15
C GLY A 29 28.70 0.85 0.84
N GLN A 30 28.87 0.46 2.11
CA GLN A 30 30.12 0.59 2.88
C GLN A 30 30.73 2.00 2.81
N PHE A 31 29.91 3.04 3.06
CA PHE A 31 30.41 4.40 3.09
C PHE A 31 31.38 4.58 4.26
N ASN A 32 32.48 5.31 4.04
CA ASN A 32 33.47 5.59 5.08
C ASN A 32 32.92 6.51 6.18
N ASP A 33 31.94 7.34 5.84
CA ASP A 33 31.30 8.28 6.75
C ASP A 33 29.91 7.77 7.17
N THR A 34 29.80 7.39 8.45
CA THR A 34 28.53 6.92 9.04
C THR A 34 27.43 8.00 9.04
N ALA A 35 27.78 9.28 8.96
CA ALA A 35 26.80 10.36 8.81
C ALA A 35 26.18 10.35 7.40
N ALA A 36 26.94 9.96 6.37
CA ALA A 36 26.44 9.80 5.01
C ALA A 36 25.42 8.66 4.92
N ASP A 37 25.70 7.53 5.57
CA ASP A 37 24.75 6.39 5.69
C ASP A 37 23.43 6.84 6.31
N SER A 38 23.51 7.47 7.48
CA SER A 38 22.35 7.92 8.23
C SER A 38 21.53 8.93 7.43
N HIS A 39 22.20 9.85 6.74
CA HIS A 39 21.56 10.83 5.87
C HIS A 39 20.86 10.16 4.67
N LEU A 40 21.52 9.22 4.00
CA LEU A 40 20.98 8.55 2.83
C LEU A 40 19.78 7.66 3.19
N VAL A 41 19.83 6.92 4.31
CA VAL A 41 18.69 6.15 4.80
C VAL A 41 17.49 7.06 5.03
N ARG A 42 17.67 8.18 5.75
CA ARG A 42 16.59 9.14 6.00
C ARG A 42 16.03 9.69 4.69
N PHE A 43 16.90 10.12 3.78
CA PHE A 43 16.49 10.68 2.49
C PHE A 43 15.69 9.68 1.65
N LEU A 44 16.10 8.41 1.60
CA LEU A 44 15.41 7.37 0.84
C LEU A 44 14.04 7.01 1.44
N ILE A 45 13.93 6.96 2.77
CA ILE A 45 12.65 6.77 3.47
C ILE A 45 11.71 7.93 3.14
N GLU A 46 12.17 9.18 3.33
CA GLU A 46 11.36 10.37 3.02
C GLU A 46 10.94 10.41 1.54
N ARG A 47 11.81 9.97 0.64
CA ARG A 47 11.48 9.91 -0.79
C ARG A 47 10.44 8.83 -1.09
N ARG A 48 10.55 7.64 -0.51
CA ARG A 48 9.54 6.57 -0.63
C ARG A 48 8.18 7.09 -0.15
N ASP A 49 8.16 7.70 1.02
CA ASP A 49 6.96 8.26 1.68
C ASP A 49 6.34 9.47 0.93
N ARG A 50 7.07 10.06 -0.01
CA ARG A 50 6.51 11.09 -0.92
C ARG A 50 5.98 10.47 -2.20
N VAL A 51 6.67 9.46 -2.74
CA VAL A 51 6.26 8.74 -3.94
C VAL A 51 4.92 8.06 -3.71
N ASP A 52 4.74 7.41 -2.56
CA ASP A 52 3.52 6.69 -2.24
C ASP A 52 2.31 7.61 -2.03
N GLN A 53 2.45 8.65 -1.22
CA GLN A 53 1.43 9.63 -0.92
C GLN A 53 1.01 10.37 -2.20
N TYR A 54 1.95 10.62 -3.10
CA TYR A 54 1.65 11.26 -4.37
C TYR A 54 0.88 10.34 -5.31
N TRP A 55 1.39 9.13 -5.58
CA TRP A 55 0.85 8.26 -6.64
C TRP A 55 -0.36 7.44 -6.20
N PHE A 56 -0.39 6.88 -5.00
CA PHE A 56 -1.53 6.06 -4.53
C PHE A 56 -2.79 6.89 -4.26
N ASN A 57 -2.65 8.22 -4.07
CA ASN A 57 -3.80 9.12 -4.02
C ASN A 57 -4.33 9.54 -5.41
N ARG A 58 -3.60 9.26 -6.48
CA ARG A 58 -3.94 9.70 -7.85
C ARG A 58 -4.29 8.55 -8.79
N LEU A 59 -3.90 7.34 -8.46
CA LEU A 59 -4.08 6.15 -9.28
C LEU A 59 -4.95 5.13 -8.54
N ASN A 60 -5.47 4.15 -9.29
CA ASN A 60 -6.09 2.98 -8.69
C ASN A 60 -4.98 2.11 -8.07
N SER A 61 -4.95 2.05 -6.73
CA SER A 61 -3.93 1.38 -5.92
C SER A 61 -4.22 -0.10 -5.63
N LEU A 62 -5.16 -0.71 -6.37
CA LEU A 62 -5.48 -2.13 -6.22
C LEU A 62 -4.39 -3.02 -6.82
N ASP A 63 -3.90 -3.96 -6.03
CA ASP A 63 -2.85 -4.91 -6.41
C ASP A 63 -3.10 -6.30 -5.78
N ARG A 64 -2.24 -7.27 -6.11
CA ARG A 64 -2.22 -8.61 -5.49
C ARG A 64 -3.57 -9.32 -5.59
N PHE A 65 -4.17 -9.24 -6.76
CA PHE A 65 -5.42 -9.93 -7.10
C PHE A 65 -5.25 -11.44 -6.92
N ARG A 66 -6.22 -12.07 -6.26
CA ARG A 66 -6.20 -13.49 -5.92
C ARG A 66 -7.61 -14.00 -5.74
N VAL A 67 -7.89 -15.22 -6.18
CA VAL A 67 -9.16 -15.90 -5.90
C VAL A 67 -8.96 -16.81 -4.69
N LYS A 68 -9.77 -16.63 -3.65
CA LYS A 68 -9.72 -17.47 -2.44
C LYS A 68 -11.13 -17.75 -1.95
N GLY A 69 -11.48 -19.04 -1.84
CA GLY A 69 -12.80 -19.47 -1.36
C GLY A 69 -13.95 -18.99 -2.25
N GLY A 70 -13.76 -18.99 -3.57
CA GLY A 70 -14.77 -18.51 -4.53
C GLY A 70 -14.93 -16.99 -4.62
N ALA A 71 -14.15 -16.21 -3.88
CA ALA A 71 -14.19 -14.75 -3.90
C ALA A 71 -12.91 -14.15 -4.50
N LEU A 72 -13.06 -13.09 -5.30
CA LEU A 72 -11.95 -12.22 -5.70
C LEU A 72 -11.49 -11.38 -4.49
N ARG A 73 -10.20 -11.35 -4.25
CA ARG A 73 -9.53 -10.57 -3.21
C ARG A 73 -8.43 -9.74 -3.85
N PHE A 74 -8.17 -8.57 -3.29
CA PHE A 74 -7.11 -7.65 -3.69
C PHE A 74 -6.63 -6.86 -2.48
N ASP A 75 -5.47 -6.23 -2.60
CA ASP A 75 -4.94 -5.30 -1.61
C ASP A 75 -5.08 -3.88 -2.15
N ASP A 76 -5.66 -2.98 -1.38
CA ASP A 76 -5.57 -1.54 -1.66
C ASP A 76 -4.32 -0.99 -1.01
N LEU A 77 -3.29 -0.73 -1.81
CA LEU A 77 -1.99 -0.24 -1.33
C LEU A 77 -2.09 1.16 -0.70
N ALA A 78 -3.08 1.97 -1.08
CA ALA A 78 -3.32 3.28 -0.47
C ALA A 78 -3.83 3.14 0.97
N VAL A 79 -4.76 2.21 1.19
CA VAL A 79 -5.32 1.91 2.52
C VAL A 79 -4.28 1.19 3.38
N ALA A 80 -3.61 0.16 2.83
CA ALA A 80 -2.62 -0.62 3.57
C ALA A 80 -1.43 0.22 4.07
N GLY A 81 -1.05 1.26 3.32
CA GLY A 81 -0.01 2.21 3.72
C GLY A 81 -0.51 3.42 4.52
N GLY A 82 -1.82 3.52 4.79
CA GLY A 82 -2.41 4.61 5.57
C GLY A 82 -2.49 5.95 4.83
N TYR A 83 -2.39 5.97 3.50
CA TYR A 83 -2.47 7.18 2.68
C TYR A 83 -3.91 7.57 2.34
N ARG A 84 -4.84 6.62 2.42
CA ARG A 84 -6.29 6.79 2.26
C ARG A 84 -6.99 6.27 3.51
N GLY A 85 -8.16 6.83 3.81
CA GLY A 85 -8.97 6.37 4.95
C GLY A 85 -9.36 4.90 4.85
N ASP A 86 -9.78 4.34 5.98
CA ASP A 86 -10.07 2.90 6.17
C ASP A 86 -11.33 2.39 5.44
N ILE A 87 -12.04 3.29 4.75
CA ILE A 87 -13.24 2.97 4.00
C ILE A 87 -12.98 3.31 2.53
N SER A 88 -12.98 2.28 1.70
CA SER A 88 -12.95 2.42 0.25
C SER A 88 -14.17 1.71 -0.35
N GLU A 89 -14.78 2.35 -1.35
CA GLU A 89 -15.88 1.80 -2.13
C GLU A 89 -15.39 1.47 -3.54
N TYR A 90 -15.73 0.28 -4.01
CA TYR A 90 -15.35 -0.20 -5.34
C TYR A 90 -16.58 -0.70 -6.08
N ASP A 91 -16.76 -0.25 -7.32
CA ASP A 91 -17.69 -0.87 -8.25
C ASP A 91 -16.95 -1.94 -9.05
N VAL A 92 -17.39 -3.20 -8.93
CA VAL A 92 -16.77 -4.36 -9.58
C VAL A 92 -17.71 -4.88 -10.67
N ARG A 93 -17.14 -5.14 -11.84
CA ARG A 93 -17.85 -5.80 -12.95
C ARG A 93 -17.15 -7.10 -13.29
N MET A 94 -17.89 -8.22 -13.18
CA MET A 94 -17.42 -9.52 -13.65
C MET A 94 -17.89 -9.75 -15.08
N LEU A 95 -16.97 -10.16 -15.94
CA LEU A 95 -17.21 -10.45 -17.36
C LEU A 95 -16.95 -11.94 -17.62
N GLU A 96 -17.81 -12.56 -18.43
CA GLU A 96 -17.48 -13.83 -19.10
C GLU A 96 -16.30 -13.63 -20.06
N PRO A 97 -15.60 -14.70 -20.46
CA PRO A 97 -14.61 -14.63 -21.54
C PRO A 97 -15.16 -14.04 -22.85
N SER A 98 -16.47 -14.14 -23.09
CA SER A 98 -17.16 -13.52 -24.22
C SER A 98 -17.24 -11.98 -24.13
N GLY A 99 -16.87 -11.39 -22.98
CA GLY A 99 -17.00 -9.96 -22.70
C GLY A 99 -18.37 -9.55 -22.17
N GLN A 100 -19.33 -10.48 -22.09
CA GLN A 100 -20.65 -10.21 -21.52
C GLN A 100 -20.56 -10.06 -19.99
N SER A 101 -21.13 -8.98 -19.45
CA SER A 101 -21.17 -8.79 -17.99
C SER A 101 -22.14 -9.76 -17.33
N VAL A 102 -21.66 -10.45 -16.30
CA VAL A 102 -22.44 -11.41 -15.53
C VAL A 102 -23.09 -10.72 -14.33
N THR A 103 -22.32 -9.89 -13.61
CA THR A 103 -22.75 -9.23 -12.37
C THR A 103 -22.02 -7.90 -12.19
N ILE A 104 -22.72 -6.88 -11.68
CA ILE A 104 -22.14 -5.66 -11.12
C ILE A 104 -22.40 -5.67 -9.62
N GLU A 105 -21.34 -5.61 -8.83
CA GLU A 105 -21.41 -5.60 -7.37
C GLU A 105 -20.65 -4.39 -6.82
N ARG A 106 -21.24 -3.76 -5.81
CA ARG A 106 -20.60 -2.69 -5.05
C ARG A 106 -20.01 -3.27 -3.79
N ILE A 107 -18.69 -3.17 -3.67
CA ILE A 107 -17.95 -3.69 -2.51
C ILE A 107 -17.49 -2.50 -1.68
N VAL A 108 -17.97 -2.44 -0.44
CA VAL A 108 -17.40 -1.55 0.57
C VAL A 108 -16.39 -2.35 1.35
N ASN A 109 -15.11 -2.00 1.21
CA ASN A 109 -14.08 -2.55 2.09
C ASN A 109 -13.90 -1.56 3.25
N ALA A 110 -14.47 -1.93 4.39
CA ALA A 110 -14.08 -1.36 5.66
C ALA A 110 -13.05 -2.31 6.27
N SER A 111 -11.82 -1.86 6.51
CA SER A 111 -10.86 -2.58 7.34
C SER A 111 -11.44 -2.72 8.75
N SER A 112 -12.23 -3.76 8.99
CA SER A 112 -12.66 -4.15 10.33
C SER A 112 -11.43 -4.64 11.08
N PHE A 113 -10.82 -3.82 11.96
CA PHE A 113 -10.71 -4.11 13.40
C PHE A 113 -9.83 -3.12 14.17
N CYS A 114 -10.29 -2.79 15.38
CA CYS A 114 -9.57 -2.19 16.49
C CYS A 114 -8.16 -2.79 16.69
N THR A 115 -7.10 -2.00 16.50
CA THR A 115 -5.78 -2.26 17.09
C THR A 115 -5.18 -0.96 17.64
N GLN A 116 -5.40 -0.78 18.94
CA GLN A 116 -4.42 -0.32 19.91
C GLN A 116 -3.52 0.86 19.52
N SER A 117 -3.91 2.04 20.02
CA SER A 117 -3.10 3.24 20.13
C SER A 117 -1.63 2.97 20.46
N ARG A 118 -0.72 3.54 19.68
CA ARG A 118 0.58 3.95 20.22
C ARG A 118 0.35 5.12 21.20
N ARG A 119 0.02 4.80 22.46
CA ARG A 119 0.52 5.41 23.72
C ARG A 119 -0.46 5.22 24.90
N ARG A 120 0.02 4.46 25.90
CA ARG A 120 -0.26 4.56 27.35
C ARG A 120 -1.73 4.66 27.83
N ARG A 121 -2.28 3.52 28.24
CA ARG A 121 -2.77 3.16 29.60
C ARG A 121 -3.84 2.07 29.49
N GLN A 122 -3.63 1.00 30.25
CA GLN A 122 -4.58 -0.09 30.47
C GLN A 122 -5.98 0.43 30.77
N ARG A 123 -7.01 -0.04 30.05
CA ARG A 123 -8.33 -0.41 30.60
C ARG A 123 -8.93 -1.53 29.75
N SER A 124 -9.47 -2.52 30.45
CA SER A 124 -10.08 -3.77 29.98
C SER A 124 -11.31 -3.52 29.10
N CYS A 125 -11.45 -4.25 27.99
CA CYS A 125 -12.72 -4.37 27.27
C CYS A 125 -13.52 -5.56 27.83
N HIS A 126 -14.69 -5.28 28.37
CA HIS A 126 -15.71 -6.28 28.66
C HIS A 126 -16.85 -6.17 27.64
N ARG A 127 -17.16 -7.36 27.08
CA ARG A 127 -18.33 -7.81 26.31
C ARG A 127 -18.71 -7.06 25.03
#